data_AF-A0A817SXK3-F1
#
_entry.id   AF-A0A817SXK3-F1
#
_cell.length_a   1.000
_cell.length_b   1.000
_cell.length_c   1.000
_cell.angle_alpha   90.00
_cell.angle_beta   90.00
_cell.angle_gamma   90.00
#
_symmetry.space_group_name_H-M   'P 1'
#
loop_
_entity.id
_entity.type
_entity.pdbx_description
1 polymer ?
#
loop_
_entity_poly.entity_id
_entity_poly.type
_entity_poly.pdbx_seq_one_letter_code
_entity_poly.pdbx_strand_id
1 'polypeptide(L)'
;RGFAPFSSFGFGFHGDDRGYSTGNVSARVHQKINFDTDKTQIKTTAWSSPSFRTSNPHNQATATPEVNFEGDFTIKQNGDNKSFGFGTHVAAANPLTPPGTPNIDIFSNFSITENKKAGMLNISGKLTGDNFPSTEAFISDPSGQNVFIGVGQIGAGVDKDWGPFTQLPFENQRPITDFNFSITTDKKGNFTGVKQGDKTFSIGDWNKQFTDKPTQKEEKK
;
A
#
# COMPACT_ATOMS: atom_id res chain seq x y z
N ARG A 1 2.21 -1.58 0.11
CA ARG A 1 3.56 -1.89 0.60
C ARG A 1 3.55 -1.81 2.12
N GLY A 2 4.18 -2.75 2.81
CA GLY A 2 4.46 -2.68 4.25
C GLY A 2 5.96 -2.49 4.47
N PHE A 3 6.37 -1.42 5.17
CA PHE A 3 7.78 -1.03 5.35
C PHE A 3 8.06 -0.65 6.81
N ALA A 4 9.22 -1.06 7.32
CA ALA A 4 9.67 -0.74 8.67
C ALA A 4 10.35 0.64 8.65
N PRO A 5 9.79 1.72 9.21
CA PRO A 5 10.32 3.07 9.02
C PRO A 5 11.64 3.33 9.77
N PHE A 6 12.09 2.39 10.61
CA PHE A 6 13.27 2.51 11.45
C PHE A 6 14.53 2.07 10.71
N SER A 7 15.71 2.55 11.14
CA SER A 7 16.99 1.98 10.72
C SER A 7 17.18 0.53 11.17
N SER A 8 16.67 0.19 12.36
CA SER A 8 16.64 -1.18 12.88
C SER A 8 15.43 -1.45 13.76
N PHE A 9 14.95 -2.69 13.74
CA PHE A 9 13.76 -3.16 14.45
C PHE A 9 13.89 -4.65 14.80
N GLY A 10 12.95 -5.20 15.55
CA GLY A 10 12.90 -6.64 15.87
C GLY A 10 14.19 -7.19 16.48
N PHE A 11 14.85 -6.43 17.36
CA PHE A 11 16.13 -6.80 17.98
C PHE A 11 17.30 -6.91 16.99
N GLY A 12 17.41 -5.95 16.07
CA GLY A 12 18.59 -5.78 15.21
C GLY A 12 18.42 -6.30 13.77
N PHE A 13 17.19 -6.48 13.29
CA PHE A 13 16.93 -6.53 11.85
C PHE A 13 17.01 -5.13 11.25
N HIS A 14 17.57 -5.04 10.05
CA HIS A 14 17.61 -3.80 9.28
C HIS A 14 16.19 -3.40 8.83
N GLY A 15 15.78 -2.17 9.11
CA GLY A 15 14.52 -1.61 8.60
C GLY A 15 14.70 -0.79 7.32
N ASP A 16 13.64 -0.19 6.80
CA ASP A 16 13.65 0.56 5.55
C ASP A 16 14.13 2.03 5.71
N ASP A 17 14.28 2.51 6.95
CA ASP A 17 14.85 3.81 7.32
C ASP A 17 14.33 5.00 6.51
N ARG A 18 13.01 5.12 6.40
CA ARG A 18 12.37 6.11 5.52
C ARG A 18 10.97 6.49 5.98
N GLY A 19 10.51 7.62 5.44
CA GLY A 19 9.10 8.01 5.45
C GLY A 19 8.29 7.39 4.31
N TYR A 20 7.04 7.85 4.19
CA TYR A 20 6.17 7.51 3.06
C TYR A 20 6.72 8.08 1.75
N SER A 21 6.67 7.28 0.68
CA SER A 21 7.19 7.70 -0.63
C SER A 21 6.54 6.93 -1.77
N THR A 22 6.09 7.58 -2.84
CA THR A 22 5.63 6.89 -4.06
C THR A 22 6.77 6.43 -4.98
N GLY A 23 8.03 6.65 -4.59
CA GLY A 23 9.20 6.30 -5.40
C GLY A 23 9.56 4.81 -5.35
N ASN A 24 10.65 4.46 -6.04
CA ASN A 24 11.27 3.14 -5.93
C ASN A 24 12.09 3.05 -4.64
N VAL A 25 11.48 2.52 -3.59
CA VAL A 25 12.05 2.44 -2.23
C VAL A 25 11.89 1.04 -1.66
N SER A 26 12.69 0.66 -0.66
CA SER A 26 12.61 -0.66 -0.04
C SER A 26 11.32 -0.84 0.79
N ALA A 27 10.89 -2.09 0.94
CA ALA A 27 9.79 -2.45 1.84
C ALA A 27 9.92 -3.92 2.25
N ARG A 28 9.34 -4.28 3.40
CA ARG A 28 9.30 -5.67 3.87
C ARG A 28 8.35 -6.52 3.02
N VAL A 29 7.30 -5.89 2.48
CA VAL A 29 6.42 -6.51 1.48
C VAL A 29 5.94 -5.47 0.46
N HIS A 30 6.04 -5.82 -0.81
CA HIS A 30 5.47 -5.10 -1.95
C HIS A 30 4.36 -5.90 -2.58
N GLN A 31 3.35 -5.20 -3.05
CA GLN A 31 2.33 -5.73 -3.94
C GLN A 31 2.14 -4.74 -5.08
N LYS A 32 2.04 -5.25 -6.30
CA LYS A 32 1.68 -4.49 -7.48
C LYS A 32 0.47 -5.13 -8.14
N ILE A 33 -0.59 -4.34 -8.30
CA ILE A 33 -1.79 -4.71 -9.04
C ILE A 33 -1.70 -4.00 -10.38
N ASN A 34 -1.43 -4.75 -11.44
CA ASN A 34 -1.46 -4.23 -12.81
C ASN A 34 -2.90 -4.39 -13.31
N PHE A 35 -3.58 -3.27 -13.47
CA PHE A 35 -4.97 -3.25 -13.93
C PHE A 35 -5.11 -2.41 -15.19
N ASP A 36 -5.52 -3.06 -16.28
CA ASP A 36 -5.78 -2.44 -17.58
C ASP A 36 -7.30 -2.33 -17.75
N THR A 37 -7.85 -1.12 -17.60
CA THR A 37 -9.30 -0.84 -17.67
C THR A 37 -9.87 -1.05 -19.07
N ASP A 38 -9.03 -0.93 -20.11
CA ASP A 38 -9.41 -1.08 -21.51
C ASP A 38 -9.55 -2.54 -21.87
N LYS A 39 -8.53 -3.32 -21.56
CA LYS A 39 -8.54 -4.77 -21.76
C LYS A 39 -9.36 -5.51 -20.71
N THR A 40 -9.72 -4.84 -19.62
CA THR A 40 -10.41 -5.44 -18.48
C THR A 40 -9.62 -6.62 -17.90
N GLN A 41 -8.30 -6.45 -17.82
CA GLN A 41 -7.37 -7.47 -17.35
C GLN A 41 -6.69 -7.00 -16.08
N ILE A 42 -6.65 -7.87 -15.09
CA ILE A 42 -6.02 -7.61 -13.80
C ILE A 42 -5.03 -8.72 -13.47
N LYS A 43 -3.85 -8.34 -12.98
CA LYS A 43 -2.82 -9.26 -12.49
C LYS A 43 -2.20 -8.68 -11.24
N THR A 44 -1.91 -9.52 -10.25
CA THR A 44 -1.22 -9.13 -9.03
C THR A 44 0.12 -9.86 -8.94
N THR A 45 1.15 -9.15 -8.47
CA THR A 45 2.47 -9.72 -8.15
C THR A 45 2.96 -9.13 -6.85
N ALA A 46 3.82 -9.86 -6.15
CA ALA A 46 4.40 -9.40 -4.89
C ALA A 46 5.88 -9.78 -4.79
N TRP A 47 6.63 -9.02 -4.01
CA TRP A 47 8.05 -9.25 -3.74
C TRP A 47 8.46 -8.56 -2.44
N SER A 48 9.62 -8.89 -1.91
CA SER A 48 10.19 -8.25 -0.71
C SER A 48 11.57 -7.69 -0.99
N SER A 49 11.96 -6.66 -0.24
CA SER A 49 13.37 -6.29 -0.14
C SER A 49 14.12 -7.27 0.76
N PRO A 50 15.46 -7.43 0.61
CA PRO A 50 16.24 -8.31 1.46
C PRO A 50 16.09 -7.98 2.95
N SER A 51 16.11 -9.03 3.77
CA SER A 51 16.18 -8.96 5.22
C SER A 51 17.55 -9.45 5.69
N PHE A 52 18.11 -8.77 6.69
CA PHE A 52 19.38 -9.13 7.32
C PHE A 52 19.46 -8.56 8.74
N ARG A 53 20.36 -9.13 9.54
CA ARG A 53 20.75 -8.58 10.85
C ARG A 53 21.75 -7.45 10.62
N THR A 54 21.60 -6.31 11.30
CA THR A 54 22.54 -5.18 11.19
C THR A 54 23.97 -5.56 11.60
N SER A 55 24.13 -6.54 12.49
CA SER A 55 25.43 -7.09 12.91
C SER A 55 26.08 -8.03 11.87
N ASN A 56 25.32 -8.50 10.87
CA ASN A 56 25.84 -9.36 9.79
C ASN A 56 25.09 -9.07 8.47
N PRO A 57 25.39 -7.94 7.80
CA PRO A 57 24.69 -7.51 6.60
C PRO A 57 24.97 -8.38 5.37
N HIS A 58 25.93 -9.30 5.45
CA HIS A 58 26.26 -10.23 4.36
C HIS A 58 25.34 -11.46 4.34
N ASN A 59 24.73 -11.80 5.47
CA ASN A 59 23.73 -12.86 5.55
C ASN A 59 22.33 -12.30 5.25
N GLN A 60 21.98 -12.27 3.97
CA GLN A 60 20.71 -11.75 3.49
C GLN A 60 19.79 -12.88 3.02
N ALA A 61 18.50 -12.73 3.27
CA ALA A 61 17.48 -13.54 2.61
C ALA A 61 16.28 -12.66 2.23
N THR A 62 15.61 -13.04 1.14
CA THR A 62 14.45 -12.33 0.61
C THR A 62 13.23 -13.22 0.75
N ALA A 63 12.15 -12.70 1.35
CA ALA A 63 10.90 -13.42 1.41
C ALA A 63 10.29 -13.55 0.01
N THR A 64 9.56 -14.63 -0.21
CA THR A 64 8.65 -14.78 -1.35
C THR A 64 7.23 -14.56 -0.82
N PRO A 65 6.62 -13.39 -1.02
CA PRO A 65 5.28 -13.14 -0.52
C PRO A 65 4.24 -14.01 -1.21
N GLU A 66 3.21 -14.39 -0.46
CA GLU A 66 1.97 -14.92 -1.00
C GLU A 66 1.08 -13.75 -1.44
N VAL A 67 0.41 -13.89 -2.57
CA VAL A 67 -0.50 -12.85 -3.08
C VAL A 67 -1.66 -13.48 -3.84
N ASN A 68 -2.89 -13.08 -3.47
CA ASN A 68 -4.11 -13.64 -4.05
C ASN A 68 -5.14 -12.53 -4.32
N PHE A 69 -6.08 -12.82 -5.21
CA PHE A 69 -7.32 -12.05 -5.31
C PHE A 69 -8.31 -12.52 -4.25
N GLU A 70 -9.03 -11.56 -3.69
CA GLU A 70 -10.07 -11.78 -2.69
C GLU A 70 -11.44 -11.45 -3.30
N GLY A 71 -12.36 -12.41 -3.21
CA GLY A 71 -13.70 -12.29 -3.78
C GLY A 71 -13.73 -12.22 -5.32
N ASP A 72 -14.89 -11.85 -5.85
CA ASP A 72 -15.13 -11.80 -7.29
C ASP A 72 -14.62 -10.50 -7.91
N PHE A 73 -14.03 -10.61 -9.11
CA PHE A 73 -13.82 -9.46 -9.98
C PHE A 73 -15.14 -9.07 -10.63
N THR A 74 -15.61 -7.86 -10.35
CA THR A 74 -16.88 -7.35 -10.88
C THR A 74 -16.66 -6.23 -11.87
N ILE A 75 -17.50 -6.20 -12.92
CA ILE A 75 -17.51 -5.15 -13.95
C ILE A 75 -18.96 -4.71 -14.14
N LYS A 76 -19.19 -3.40 -14.13
CA LYS A 76 -20.53 -2.81 -14.39
C LYS A 76 -20.40 -1.63 -15.33
N GLN A 77 -21.26 -1.57 -16.34
CA GLN A 77 -21.38 -0.43 -17.24
C GLN A 77 -22.66 0.34 -16.92
N ASN A 78 -22.57 1.67 -16.78
CA ASN A 78 -23.73 2.54 -16.62
C ASN A 78 -23.49 3.86 -17.36
N GLY A 79 -24.09 4.00 -18.55
CA GLY A 79 -23.84 5.13 -19.44
C GLY A 79 -22.36 5.24 -19.79
N ASP A 80 -21.77 6.43 -19.58
CA ASP A 80 -20.36 6.70 -19.80
C ASP A 80 -19.43 6.14 -18.70
N ASN A 81 -19.99 5.57 -17.62
CA ASN A 81 -19.22 5.03 -16.50
C ASN A 81 -18.98 3.52 -16.63
N LYS A 82 -17.71 3.10 -16.46
CA LYS A 82 -17.31 1.70 -16.33
C LYS A 82 -16.71 1.48 -14.95
N SER A 83 -17.40 0.69 -14.13
CA SER A 83 -17.04 0.39 -12.74
C SER A 83 -16.42 -1.00 -12.60
N PHE A 84 -15.43 -1.11 -11.73
CA PHE A 84 -14.70 -2.32 -11.42
C PHE A 84 -14.63 -2.51 -9.91
N GLY A 85 -14.78 -3.74 -9.44
CA GLY A 85 -14.59 -4.09 -8.03
C GLY A 85 -13.73 -5.33 -7.88
N PHE A 86 -12.75 -5.29 -6.98
CA PHE A 86 -11.89 -6.43 -6.65
C PHE A 86 -11.24 -6.25 -5.28
N GLY A 87 -10.92 -7.37 -4.64
CA GLY A 87 -10.05 -7.42 -3.47
C GLY A 87 -8.73 -8.13 -3.76
N THR A 88 -7.72 -7.89 -2.94
CA THR A 88 -6.49 -8.68 -2.92
C THR A 88 -5.92 -8.76 -1.51
N HIS A 89 -5.13 -9.80 -1.25
CA HIS A 89 -4.36 -10.01 -0.03
C HIS A 89 -2.90 -10.30 -0.39
N VAL A 90 -1.98 -9.68 0.33
CA VAL A 90 -0.55 -10.00 0.29
C VAL A 90 -0.05 -10.31 1.70
N ALA A 91 0.76 -11.36 1.81
CA ALA A 91 1.32 -11.84 3.07
C ALA A 91 2.81 -12.17 2.91
N ALA A 92 3.64 -11.81 3.88
CA ALA A 92 5.06 -12.21 3.89
C ALA A 92 5.65 -12.32 5.31
N ALA A 93 6.29 -13.45 5.60
CA ALA A 93 7.07 -13.65 6.82
C ALA A 93 8.55 -13.30 6.61
N ASN A 94 9.26 -13.01 7.72
CA ASN A 94 10.70 -12.80 7.68
C ASN A 94 11.42 -14.14 7.37
N PRO A 95 12.27 -14.21 6.32
CA PRO A 95 12.90 -15.46 5.89
C PRO A 95 14.08 -15.88 6.77
N LEU A 96 14.54 -15.02 7.69
CA LEU A 96 15.67 -15.30 8.60
C LEU A 96 15.23 -15.67 10.02
N THR A 97 13.93 -15.88 10.24
CA THR A 97 13.38 -16.29 11.52
C THR A 97 12.83 -17.71 11.46
N PRO A 98 12.62 -18.38 12.61
CA PRO A 98 12.14 -19.75 12.62
C PRO A 98 10.80 -19.93 11.89
N PRO A 99 10.51 -21.14 11.37
CA PRO A 99 9.20 -21.49 10.84
C PRO A 99 8.07 -21.13 11.84
N GLY A 100 6.94 -20.64 11.32
CA GLY A 100 5.83 -20.16 12.14
C GLY A 100 5.96 -18.70 12.58
N THR A 101 6.97 -17.97 12.09
CA THR A 101 6.99 -16.50 12.21
C THR A 101 5.74 -15.91 11.53
N PRO A 102 4.98 -15.04 12.20
CA PRO A 102 3.81 -14.41 11.61
C PRO A 102 4.13 -13.62 10.34
N ASN A 103 3.16 -13.54 9.43
CA ASN A 103 3.23 -12.73 8.24
C ASN A 103 3.02 -11.25 8.58
N ILE A 104 3.46 -10.38 7.68
CA ILE A 104 2.87 -9.06 7.49
C ILE A 104 1.71 -9.23 6.52
N ASP A 105 0.49 -8.97 6.98
CA ASP A 105 -0.73 -9.10 6.18
C ASP A 105 -1.27 -7.74 5.76
N ILE A 106 -1.54 -7.57 4.46
CA ILE A 106 -2.21 -6.39 3.89
C ILE A 106 -3.32 -6.84 2.95
N PHE A 107 -4.54 -6.43 3.26
CA PHE A 107 -5.73 -6.63 2.46
C PHE A 107 -6.14 -5.31 1.83
N SER A 108 -6.63 -5.37 0.61
CA SER A 108 -7.14 -4.21 -0.09
C SER A 108 -8.45 -4.56 -0.78
N ASN A 109 -9.42 -3.65 -0.71
CA ASN A 109 -10.66 -3.73 -1.46
C ASN A 109 -10.82 -2.43 -2.25
N PHE A 110 -11.04 -2.55 -3.56
CA PHE A 110 -11.13 -1.44 -4.49
C PHE A 110 -12.49 -1.42 -5.20
N SER A 111 -13.02 -0.21 -5.37
CA SER A 111 -14.03 0.13 -6.35
C SER A 111 -13.54 1.30 -7.20
N ILE A 112 -13.32 1.03 -8.49
CA ILE A 112 -12.75 1.96 -9.46
C ILE A 112 -13.82 2.25 -10.51
N THR A 113 -14.17 3.51 -10.74
CA THR A 113 -15.10 3.90 -11.81
C THR A 113 -14.42 4.84 -12.78
N GLU A 114 -14.28 4.41 -14.02
CA GLU A 114 -13.73 5.20 -15.11
C GLU A 114 -14.85 5.88 -15.90
N ASN A 115 -14.67 7.17 -16.18
CA ASN A 115 -15.44 7.92 -17.16
C ASN A 115 -14.49 8.67 -18.09
N LYS A 116 -14.18 8.05 -19.23
CA LYS A 116 -13.23 8.60 -20.20
C LYS A 116 -13.70 9.90 -20.84
N LYS A 117 -15.00 10.05 -21.05
CA LYS A 117 -15.59 11.24 -21.66
C LYS A 117 -15.46 12.46 -20.76
N ALA A 118 -15.63 12.27 -19.45
CA ALA A 118 -15.43 13.30 -18.44
C ALA A 118 -13.95 13.47 -18.03
N GLY A 119 -13.05 12.58 -18.47
CA GLY A 119 -11.65 12.58 -18.04
C GLY A 119 -11.50 12.33 -16.54
N MET A 120 -12.26 11.37 -15.99
CA MET A 120 -12.29 11.11 -14.55
C MET A 120 -12.12 9.62 -14.22
N LEU A 121 -11.38 9.37 -13.14
CA LEU A 121 -11.21 8.07 -12.51
C LEU A 121 -11.58 8.19 -11.03
N ASN A 122 -12.75 7.68 -10.64
CA ASN A 122 -13.16 7.65 -9.24
C ASN A 122 -12.59 6.40 -8.57
N ILE A 123 -12.01 6.58 -7.39
CA ILE A 123 -11.33 5.53 -6.66
C ILE A 123 -11.84 5.54 -5.24
N SER A 124 -12.38 4.41 -4.82
CA SER A 124 -12.84 4.21 -3.46
C SER A 124 -12.50 2.83 -2.95
N GLY A 125 -12.45 2.67 -1.64
CA GLY A 125 -12.07 1.41 -1.04
C GLY A 125 -11.46 1.56 0.33
N LYS A 126 -10.88 0.47 0.80
CA LYS A 126 -10.21 0.40 2.08
C LYS A 126 -9.02 -0.53 2.05
N LEU A 127 -8.03 -0.23 2.87
CA LEU A 127 -6.96 -1.14 3.22
C LEU A 127 -7.14 -1.56 4.67
N THR A 128 -6.89 -2.85 4.92
CA THR A 128 -6.86 -3.44 6.26
C THR A 128 -5.64 -4.34 6.38
N GLY A 129 -5.24 -4.67 7.60
CA GLY A 129 -4.09 -5.56 7.81
C GLY A 129 -3.52 -5.44 9.21
N ASP A 130 -2.25 -5.78 9.33
CA ASP A 130 -1.52 -5.63 10.59
C ASP A 130 -1.21 -4.18 10.94
N ASN A 131 -0.96 -3.96 12.23
CA ASN A 131 -0.59 -2.66 12.78
C ASN A 131 0.94 -2.46 12.84
N PHE A 132 1.69 -3.41 12.28
CA PHE A 132 3.14 -3.32 12.08
C PHE A 132 3.51 -4.04 10.77
N PRO A 133 4.46 -3.53 9.99
CA PRO A 133 5.07 -2.21 10.11
C PRO A 133 4.15 -1.13 9.49
N SER A 134 4.67 0.04 9.12
CA SER A 134 3.87 1.08 8.45
C SER A 134 3.45 0.63 7.05
N THR A 135 2.28 1.09 6.59
CA THR A 135 1.73 0.73 5.27
C THR A 135 1.57 1.96 4.39
N GLU A 136 1.77 1.80 3.09
CA GLU A 136 1.49 2.82 2.09
C GLU A 136 1.00 2.22 0.79
N ALA A 137 0.09 2.93 0.13
CA ALA A 137 -0.43 2.57 -1.17
C ALA A 137 -0.60 3.81 -2.05
N PHE A 138 -0.36 3.59 -3.33
CA PHE A 138 -0.43 4.59 -4.38
C PHE A 138 -0.76 3.88 -5.69
N ILE A 139 -1.23 4.66 -6.66
CA ILE A 139 -1.48 4.20 -8.02
C ILE A 139 -0.62 4.99 -8.99
N SER A 140 -0.35 4.39 -10.15
CA SER A 140 0.47 4.95 -11.20
C SER A 140 -0.31 5.01 -12.49
N ASP A 141 -0.10 6.06 -13.28
CA ASP A 141 -0.64 6.19 -14.63
C ASP A 141 0.35 5.66 -15.70
N PRO A 142 -0.03 5.68 -16.99
CA PRO A 142 0.87 5.30 -18.08
C PRO A 142 2.12 6.17 -18.25
N SER A 143 2.12 7.41 -17.72
CA SER A 143 3.29 8.30 -17.74
C SER A 143 4.28 8.02 -16.61
N GLY A 144 3.89 7.21 -15.62
CA GLY A 144 4.65 6.95 -14.41
C GLY A 144 4.38 7.95 -13.27
N GLN A 145 3.39 8.84 -13.44
CA GLN A 145 2.95 9.74 -12.38
C GLN A 145 2.26 8.93 -11.30
N ASN A 146 2.70 9.11 -10.05
CA ASN A 146 2.16 8.41 -8.90
C ASN A 146 1.24 9.31 -8.07
N VAL A 147 0.18 8.73 -7.53
CA VAL A 147 -0.79 9.38 -6.63
C VAL A 147 -1.01 8.48 -5.41
N PHE A 148 -0.75 8.99 -4.21
CA PHE A 148 -1.10 8.28 -2.98
C PHE A 148 -2.60 8.02 -2.90
N ILE A 149 -2.99 6.81 -2.50
CA ILE A 149 -4.38 6.49 -2.16
C ILE A 149 -4.58 6.43 -0.64
N GLY A 150 -3.52 6.15 0.13
CA GLY A 150 -3.59 6.09 1.58
C GLY A 150 -2.31 5.58 2.24
N VAL A 151 -2.22 5.79 3.56
CA VAL A 151 -1.11 5.36 4.41
C VAL A 151 -1.64 4.85 5.75
N GLY A 152 -0.94 3.87 6.33
CA GLY A 152 -1.15 3.35 7.67
C GLY A 152 0.05 3.64 8.56
N GLN A 153 -0.22 4.19 9.74
CA GLN A 153 0.79 4.46 10.75
C GLN A 153 0.85 3.31 11.75
N ILE A 154 2.04 2.99 12.25
CA ILE A 154 2.21 2.14 13.43
C ILE A 154 1.49 2.81 14.61
N GLY A 155 0.83 2.01 15.45
CA GLY A 155 0.13 2.50 16.65
C GLY A 155 1.03 3.27 17.62
N ALA A 156 0.43 4.18 18.39
CA ALA A 156 1.13 4.86 19.48
C ALA A 156 1.52 3.83 20.56
N GLY A 157 2.72 3.96 21.12
CA GLY A 157 3.26 3.03 22.13
C GLY A 157 3.69 1.66 21.59
N VAL A 158 3.54 1.39 20.28
CA VAL A 158 4.08 0.16 19.68
C VAL A 158 5.60 0.29 19.56
N ASP A 159 6.33 -0.43 20.39
CA ASP A 159 7.79 -0.45 20.35
C ASP A 159 8.31 -1.06 19.03
N LYS A 160 9.43 -0.55 18.51
CA LYS A 160 10.00 -1.00 17.24
C LYS A 160 10.54 -2.44 17.31
N ASP A 161 10.99 -2.89 18.48
CA ASP A 161 11.59 -4.21 18.67
C ASP A 161 10.53 -5.25 19.05
N TRP A 162 9.56 -4.89 19.88
CA TRP A 162 8.44 -5.74 20.27
C TRP A 162 7.23 -5.67 19.33
N GLY A 163 7.15 -4.66 18.46
CA GLY A 163 6.06 -4.49 17.49
C GLY A 163 5.81 -5.73 16.63
N PRO A 164 6.84 -6.33 16.00
CA PRO A 164 6.68 -7.59 15.27
C PRO A 164 6.04 -8.72 16.09
N PHE A 165 6.35 -8.81 17.38
CA PHE A 165 5.88 -9.88 18.25
C PHE A 165 4.46 -9.64 18.79
N THR A 166 4.02 -8.39 18.84
CA THR A 166 2.74 -8.00 19.45
C THR A 166 1.67 -7.64 18.42
N GLN A 167 2.07 -7.20 17.23
CA GLN A 167 1.14 -6.67 16.23
C GLN A 167 0.91 -7.59 15.02
N LEU A 168 1.85 -8.49 14.72
CA LEU A 168 1.76 -9.46 13.62
C LEU A 168 1.08 -10.80 13.95
N PRO A 169 1.02 -11.29 15.21
CA PRO A 169 0.37 -12.58 15.45
C PRO A 169 -1.07 -12.59 14.93
N PHE A 170 -1.44 -13.70 14.27
CA PHE A 170 -2.72 -13.93 13.60
C PHE A 170 -2.94 -13.10 12.32
N GLU A 171 -3.87 -13.55 11.49
CA GLU A 171 -4.26 -12.86 10.25
C GLU A 171 -5.25 -11.72 10.57
N ASN A 172 -4.72 -10.57 10.99
CA ASN A 172 -5.55 -9.47 11.44
C ASN A 172 -6.00 -8.57 10.29
N GLN A 173 -7.25 -8.14 10.31
CA GLN A 173 -7.80 -7.17 9.35
C GLN A 173 -8.11 -5.82 10.02
N ARG A 174 -7.11 -5.23 10.71
CA ARG A 174 -7.31 -3.93 11.39
C ARG A 174 -7.41 -2.81 10.35
N PRO A 175 -8.22 -1.76 10.57
CA PRO A 175 -8.31 -0.63 9.65
C PRO A 175 -6.95 0.06 9.46
N ILE A 176 -6.51 0.19 8.20
CA ILE A 176 -5.31 0.95 7.82
C ILE A 176 -5.73 2.33 7.30
N THR A 177 -6.56 2.36 6.26
CA THR A 177 -7.07 3.60 5.66
C THR A 177 -8.30 3.31 4.81
N ASP A 178 -9.25 4.22 4.83
CA ASP A 178 -10.34 4.31 3.86
C ASP A 178 -10.04 5.44 2.87
N PHE A 179 -10.46 5.29 1.62
CA PHE A 179 -10.26 6.30 0.60
C PHE A 179 -11.48 6.43 -0.31
N ASN A 180 -11.76 7.66 -0.72
CA ASN A 180 -12.80 8.00 -1.69
C ASN A 180 -12.47 9.36 -2.31
N PHE A 181 -12.02 9.36 -3.55
CA PHE A 181 -11.69 10.58 -4.30
C PHE A 181 -11.69 10.31 -5.81
N SER A 182 -11.58 11.37 -6.60
CA SER A 182 -11.48 11.30 -8.05
C SER A 182 -10.11 11.77 -8.52
N ILE A 183 -9.59 11.17 -9.58
CA ILE A 183 -8.41 11.64 -10.31
C ILE A 183 -8.88 12.15 -11.66
N THR A 184 -8.46 13.36 -12.03
CA THR A 184 -8.68 13.88 -13.38
C THR A 184 -7.61 13.34 -14.31
N THR A 185 -8.00 12.97 -15.52
CA THR A 185 -7.12 12.37 -16.52
C THR A 185 -7.16 13.14 -17.84
N ASP A 186 -6.04 13.14 -18.56
CA ASP A 186 -6.02 13.58 -19.95
C ASP A 186 -6.58 12.49 -20.90
N LYS A 187 -6.62 12.79 -22.21
CA LYS A 187 -7.11 11.83 -23.22
C LYS A 187 -6.24 10.57 -23.37
N LYS A 188 -5.02 10.56 -22.83
CA LYS A 188 -4.10 9.43 -22.83
C LYS A 188 -4.17 8.62 -21.52
N GLY A 189 -5.02 9.05 -20.58
CA GLY A 189 -5.15 8.43 -19.25
C GLY A 189 -4.10 8.91 -18.24
N ASN A 190 -3.33 9.96 -18.54
CA ASN A 190 -2.35 10.50 -17.60
C ASN A 190 -3.05 11.34 -16.53
N PHE A 191 -2.60 11.23 -15.29
CA PHE A 191 -3.15 11.95 -14.15
C PHE A 191 -2.79 13.43 -14.21
N THR A 192 -3.79 14.29 -14.05
CA THR A 192 -3.64 15.76 -14.12
C THR A 192 -3.97 16.47 -12.82
N GLY A 193 -4.69 15.81 -11.91
CA GLY A 193 -5.07 16.37 -10.62
C GLY A 193 -5.90 15.39 -9.78
N VAL A 194 -6.11 15.73 -8.51
CA VAL A 194 -6.97 14.98 -7.59
C VAL A 194 -8.11 15.86 -7.13
N LYS A 195 -9.33 15.33 -7.12
CA LYS A 195 -10.53 15.97 -6.58
C LYS A 195 -11.06 15.19 -5.38
N GLN A 196 -11.23 15.87 -4.25
CA GLN A 196 -11.84 15.32 -3.04
C GLN A 196 -12.94 16.27 -2.55
N GLY A 197 -14.19 15.84 -2.67
CA GLY A 197 -15.34 16.74 -2.50
C GLY A 197 -15.26 17.91 -3.50
N ASP A 198 -15.34 19.14 -2.99
CA ASP A 198 -15.26 20.36 -3.80
C ASP A 198 -13.84 20.88 -4.02
N LYS A 199 -12.83 20.25 -3.39
CA LYS A 199 -11.44 20.67 -3.50
C LYS A 199 -10.72 19.94 -4.63
N THR A 200 -9.92 20.69 -5.38
CA THR A 200 -8.99 20.17 -6.38
C THR A 200 -7.57 20.44 -5.93
N PHE A 201 -6.72 19.43 -6.07
CA PHE A 201 -5.31 19.46 -5.72
C PHE A 201 -4.47 19.18 -6.95
N SER A 202 -3.30 19.83 -7.06
CA SER A 202 -2.25 19.32 -7.91
C SER A 202 -1.80 17.95 -7.40
N ILE A 203 -1.20 17.12 -8.26
CA ILE A 203 -0.69 15.80 -7.84
C ILE A 203 0.38 15.94 -6.74
N GLY A 204 1.24 16.97 -6.84
CA GLY A 204 2.26 17.26 -5.85
C GLY A 204 1.67 17.63 -4.49
N ASP A 205 0.71 18.56 -4.46
CA ASP A 205 0.05 18.99 -3.22
C ASP A 205 -0.76 17.85 -2.59
N TRP A 206 -1.38 17.00 -3.40
CA TRP A 206 -2.03 15.80 -2.92
C TRP A 206 -1.05 14.86 -2.22
N ASN A 207 0.05 14.51 -2.90
CA ASN A 207 1.03 13.57 -2.37
C ASN A 207 1.71 14.10 -1.09
N LYS A 208 1.94 15.41 -1.00
CA LYS A 208 2.54 16.05 0.17
C LYS A 208 1.76 15.81 1.47
N GLN A 209 0.43 15.68 1.38
CA GLN A 209 -0.42 15.36 2.54
C GLN A 209 -0.12 13.98 3.15
N PHE A 210 0.59 13.11 2.43
CA PHE A 210 0.97 11.78 2.90
C PHE A 210 2.45 11.70 3.25
N THR A 211 3.34 12.29 2.45
CA THR A 211 4.79 12.28 2.73
C THR A 211 5.14 12.97 4.04
N ASP A 212 4.37 13.98 4.43
CA ASP A 212 4.63 14.77 5.63
C ASP A 212 4.04 14.12 6.91
N LYS A 213 3.31 13.00 6.78
CA LYS A 213 2.75 12.29 7.94
C LYS A 213 3.83 11.45 8.64
N PRO A 214 3.82 11.40 9.98
CA PRO A 214 4.72 10.51 10.70
C PRO A 214 4.33 9.06 10.44
N THR A 215 5.30 8.15 10.40
CA THR A 215 5.08 6.72 10.09
C THR A 215 4.58 5.92 11.29
N GLN A 216 4.65 6.51 12.47
CA GLN A 216 4.10 6.02 13.73
C GLN A 216 3.29 7.14 14.39
N LYS A 217 2.17 6.79 15.03
CA LYS A 217 1.37 7.75 15.79
C LYS A 217 2.13 8.21 17.03
N GLU A 218 2.12 9.51 17.28
CA GLU A 218 2.66 10.07 18.50
C GLU A 218 1.79 9.69 19.71
N GLU A 219 2.42 9.44 20.85
CA GLU A 219 1.70 9.33 22.12
C GLU A 219 1.07 10.69 22.45
N LYS A 220 -0.24 10.70 22.73
CA LYS A 220 -0.88 11.90 23.27
C LYS A 220 -0.33 12.11 24.68
N LYS A 221 0.42 13.21 24.85
CA LYS A 221 0.86 13.71 26.16
C LYS A 221 -0.32 14.12 27.02
#